data_AF-A8TSQ6-F1
#
_entry.id   AF-A8TSQ6-F1
#
_cell.length_a   1.000
_cell.length_b   1.000
_cell.length_c   1.000
_cell.angle_alpha   90.00
_cell.angle_beta   90.00
_cell.angle_gamma   90.00
#
_symmetry.space_group_name_H-M   'P 1'
#
loop_
_entity.id
_entity.type
_entity.pdbx_description
1 polymer ?
#
loop_
_entity_poly.entity_id
_entity_poly.type
_entity_poly.pdbx_seq_one_letter_code
_entity_poly.pdbx_strand_id
1 'polypeptide(L)'
;MPAEFRFLVFTPSEAAAALTAYARSHNKPLPDGKVVNAEPVGEKKINGRLMVESGLGPATIVPFKSEEILEALIDDCLARKIPMPMVSEKILERLHGRFALRIGQIDSIEMLMQTHAPPMNR
;
A
#
# COMPACT_ATOMS: atom_id res chain seq x y z
N MET A 1 -21.48 12.86 -13.71
CA MET A 1 -21.73 11.52 -13.16
C MET A 1 -20.86 11.35 -11.92
N PRO A 2 -21.35 10.76 -10.82
CA PRO A 2 -20.51 10.44 -9.67
C PRO A 2 -19.47 9.37 -10.04
N ALA A 3 -18.29 9.45 -9.43
CA ALA A 3 -17.26 8.41 -9.52
C ALA A 3 -17.29 7.53 -8.26
N GLU A 4 -17.08 6.23 -8.44
CA GLU A 4 -17.03 5.26 -7.34
C GLU A 4 -15.62 4.69 -7.17
N PHE A 5 -15.15 4.63 -5.93
CA PHE A 5 -13.88 4.00 -5.56
C PHE A 5 -14.11 2.92 -4.52
N ARG A 6 -13.37 1.82 -4.66
CA ARG A 6 -13.29 0.78 -3.63
C ARG A 6 -11.95 0.89 -2.91
N PHE A 7 -12.00 0.82 -1.59
CA PHE A 7 -10.79 0.77 -0.75
C PHE A 7 -10.67 -0.59 -0.09
N LEU A 8 -9.48 -1.19 -0.17
CA LEU A 8 -9.09 -2.34 0.62
C LEU A 8 -8.11 -1.86 1.69
N VAL A 9 -8.50 -1.93 2.96
CA VAL A 9 -7.69 -1.46 4.09
C VAL A 9 -7.15 -2.69 4.81
N PHE A 10 -5.83 -2.75 4.96
CA PHE A 10 -5.15 -3.90 5.53
C PHE A 10 -4.92 -3.69 7.02
N THR A 11 -5.21 -4.71 7.82
CA THR A 11 -4.74 -4.72 9.20
C THR A 11 -3.20 -4.78 9.23
N PRO A 12 -2.56 -4.35 10.32
CA PRO A 12 -1.10 -4.38 10.38
C PRO A 12 -0.52 -5.80 10.25
N SER A 13 -1.24 -6.81 10.75
CA SER A 13 -0.88 -8.23 10.58
C SER A 13 -1.01 -8.74 9.15
N GLU A 14 -2.04 -8.29 8.41
CA GLU A 14 -2.20 -8.66 7.00
C GLU A 14 -1.12 -8.03 6.13
N ALA A 15 -0.86 -6.74 6.33
CA ALA A 15 0.24 -6.06 5.65
C ALA A 15 1.59 -6.71 5.97
N ALA A 16 1.82 -7.09 7.24
CA ALA A 16 3.02 -7.80 7.64
C ALA A 16 3.18 -9.15 6.92
N ALA A 17 2.11 -9.93 6.82
CA ALA A 17 2.10 -11.19 6.08
C ALA A 17 2.39 -10.99 4.58
N ALA A 18 1.73 -10.01 3.96
CA ALA A 18 1.93 -9.66 2.56
C ALA A 18 3.38 -9.24 2.25
N LEU A 19 3.94 -8.31 3.03
CA LEU A 19 5.32 -7.84 2.86
C LEU A 19 6.34 -8.95 3.10
N THR A 20 6.05 -9.87 4.02
CA THR A 20 6.91 -11.04 4.27
C THR A 20 6.89 -12.00 3.10
N ALA A 21 5.71 -12.27 2.52
CA ALA A 21 5.57 -13.11 1.34
C ALA A 21 6.31 -12.51 0.13
N TYR A 22 6.14 -11.21 -0.11
CA TYR A 22 6.87 -10.47 -1.14
C TYR A 22 8.38 -10.56 -0.94
N ALA A 23 8.87 -10.34 0.28
CA ALA A 23 10.30 -10.38 0.55
C ALA A 23 10.89 -11.77 0.27
N ARG A 24 10.15 -12.84 0.61
CA ARG A 24 10.54 -14.21 0.29
C ARG A 24 10.55 -14.48 -1.22
N SER A 25 9.55 -14.02 -1.97
CA SER A 25 9.49 -14.24 -3.42
C SER A 25 10.57 -13.45 -4.18
N HIS A 26 10.99 -12.31 -3.65
CA HIS A 26 11.99 -11.43 -4.27
C HIS A 26 13.41 -11.56 -3.66
N ASN A 27 13.66 -12.57 -2.82
CA ASN A 27 14.94 -12.78 -2.12
C ASN A 27 15.42 -11.54 -1.34
N LYS A 28 14.48 -10.72 -0.85
CA LYS A 28 14.78 -9.58 0.00
C LYS A 28 15.14 -10.08 1.39
N PRO A 29 16.31 -9.70 1.95
CA PRO A 29 16.73 -10.17 3.27
C PRO A 29 15.72 -9.80 4.35
N LEU A 30 15.29 -10.79 5.11
CA LEU A 30 14.54 -10.62 6.35
C LEU A 30 15.38 -11.14 7.52
N PRO A 31 15.46 -10.40 8.64
CA PRO A 31 16.13 -10.89 9.83
C PRO A 31 15.37 -12.09 10.42
N ASP A 32 16.09 -12.95 11.13
CA ASP A 32 15.46 -14.03 11.90
C ASP A 32 14.64 -13.45 13.05
N GLY A 33 13.39 -13.92 13.16
CA GLY A 33 12.50 -13.47 14.23
C GLY A 33 11.04 -13.58 13.87
N LYS A 34 10.21 -13.03 14.76
CA LYS A 34 8.76 -12.97 14.59
C LYS A 34 8.39 -11.62 13.98
N VAL A 35 7.71 -11.65 12.84
CA VAL A 35 7.11 -10.45 12.27
C VAL A 35 5.92 -10.06 13.14
N VAL A 36 5.93 -8.83 13.67
CA VAL A 36 4.90 -8.38 14.61
C VAL A 36 4.01 -7.27 14.08
N ASN A 37 4.51 -6.48 13.13
CA ASN A 37 3.77 -5.31 12.67
C ASN A 37 4.26 -4.82 11.29
N ALA A 38 3.37 -4.17 10.54
CA ALA A 38 3.71 -3.42 9.34
C ALA A 38 2.92 -2.12 9.28
N GLU A 39 3.60 -1.02 9.01
CA GLU A 39 3.00 0.32 9.01
C GLU A 39 3.46 1.20 7.84
N PRO A 40 2.58 2.05 7.30
CA PRO A 40 2.93 3.07 6.32
C PRO A 40 3.71 4.22 6.98
N VAL A 41 4.74 4.69 6.28
CA VAL A 41 5.54 5.86 6.67
C VAL A 41 5.69 6.84 5.52
N GLY A 42 5.82 8.13 5.85
CA GLY A 42 5.82 9.22 4.88
C GLY A 42 4.42 9.72 4.55
N GLU A 43 4.32 11.00 4.19
CA GLU A 43 3.04 11.66 3.86
C GLU A 43 2.80 11.73 2.36
N LYS A 44 3.78 12.21 1.58
CA LYS A 44 3.67 12.36 0.12
C LYS A 44 4.00 11.09 -0.65
N LYS A 45 5.03 10.35 -0.19
CA LYS A 45 5.41 9.05 -0.74
C LYS A 45 5.26 8.01 0.36
N ILE A 46 4.27 7.14 0.21
CA ILE A 46 3.95 6.10 1.18
C ILE A 46 5.00 4.98 1.05
N ASN A 47 5.95 4.94 1.97
CA ASN A 47 6.84 3.81 2.17
C ASN A 47 6.29 2.94 3.31
N GLY A 48 7.00 1.87 3.65
CA GLY A 48 6.57 0.91 4.65
C GLY A 48 7.70 0.50 5.57
N ARG A 49 7.31 0.14 6.79
CA ARG A 49 8.19 -0.48 7.79
C ARG A 49 7.59 -1.79 8.23
N LEU A 50 8.36 -2.86 8.09
CA LEU A 50 8.07 -4.15 8.67
C LEU A 50 8.89 -4.29 9.95
N MET A 51 8.24 -4.58 11.08
CA MET A 51 8.89 -4.78 12.36
C MET A 51 9.05 -6.28 12.63
N VAL A 52 10.29 -6.69 12.88
CA VAL A 52 10.64 -8.08 13.18
C VAL A 52 11.29 -8.14 14.55
N GLU A 53 10.65 -8.80 15.51
CA GLU A 53 11.21 -9.03 16.84
C GLU A 53 12.18 -10.21 16.81
N SER A 54 13.43 -9.94 17.22
CA SER A 54 14.37 -10.99 17.58
C SER A 54 14.19 -11.29 19.06
N GLY A 55 14.09 -12.58 19.43
CA GLY A 55 13.64 -13.02 20.76
C GLY A 55 14.45 -12.55 21.97
N LEU A 56 15.54 -11.81 21.79
CA LEU A 56 16.40 -11.29 22.85
C LEU A 56 16.77 -9.79 22.69
N GLY A 57 16.14 -9.06 21.75
CA GLY A 57 16.56 -7.68 21.42
C GLY A 57 15.46 -6.78 20.85
N PRO A 58 15.79 -5.51 20.57
CA PRO A 58 14.85 -4.57 19.97
C PRO A 58 14.39 -5.05 18.60
N ALA A 59 13.15 -4.69 18.23
CA ALA A 59 12.62 -5.01 16.91
C ALA A 59 13.48 -4.40 15.80
N THR A 60 13.82 -5.21 14.81
CA THR A 60 14.51 -4.77 13.60
C THR A 60 13.49 -4.22 12.61
N ILE A 61 13.78 -3.06 12.05
CA ILE A 61 12.93 -2.40 11.05
C ILE A 61 13.46 -2.73 9.65
N VAL A 62 12.62 -3.37 8.83
CA VAL A 62 12.89 -3.61 7.41
C VAL A 62 12.09 -2.62 6.57
N PRO A 63 12.75 -1.76 5.76
CA PRO A 63 12.06 -0.77 4.94
C PRO A 63 11.53 -1.36 3.63
N PHE A 64 10.37 -0.88 3.21
CA PHE A 64 9.77 -1.16 1.90
C PHE A 64 9.44 0.14 1.16
N LYS A 65 9.67 0.16 -0.14
CA LYS A 65 9.29 1.23 -1.05
C LYS A 65 7.83 1.08 -1.47
N SER A 66 7.22 2.17 -1.92
CA SER A 66 5.82 2.22 -2.37
C SER A 66 5.49 1.13 -3.39
N GLU A 67 6.39 0.89 -4.34
CA GLU A 67 6.19 -0.05 -5.44
C GLU A 67 6.19 -1.50 -4.92
N GLU A 68 7.13 -1.82 -4.00
CA GLU A 68 7.20 -3.14 -3.35
C GLU A 68 5.94 -3.42 -2.50
N ILE A 69 5.41 -2.40 -1.82
CA ILE A 69 4.21 -2.52 -0.99
C ILE A 69 2.99 -2.73 -1.87
N LEU A 70 2.86 -1.96 -2.94
CA LEU A 70 1.74 -2.07 -3.87
C LEU A 70 1.67 -3.48 -4.45
N GLU A 71 2.79 -4.01 -4.92
CA GLU A 71 2.90 -5.37 -5.45
C GLU A 71 2.56 -6.42 -4.38
N ALA A 72 3.16 -6.32 -3.19
CA ALA A 72 2.89 -7.24 -2.09
C ALA A 72 1.40 -7.32 -1.70
N LEU A 73 0.71 -6.18 -1.63
CA LEU A 73 -0.71 -6.13 -1.27
C LEU A 73 -1.62 -6.64 -2.39
N ILE A 74 -1.25 -6.41 -3.65
CA ILE A 74 -1.97 -6.98 -4.80
C ILE A 74 -1.82 -8.51 -4.79
N ASP A 75 -0.61 -9.02 -4.61
CA ASP A 75 -0.35 -10.46 -4.54
C ASP A 75 -1.11 -11.14 -3.40
N ASP A 76 -1.15 -10.52 -2.21
CA ASP A 76 -1.94 -11.04 -1.09
C ASP A 76 -3.45 -11.06 -1.41
N CYS A 77 -3.97 -10.03 -2.09
CA CYS A 77 -5.36 -10.03 -2.55
C CYS A 77 -5.64 -11.16 -3.53
N LEU A 78 -4.74 -11.39 -4.49
CA LEU A 78 -4.86 -12.47 -5.48
C LEU A 78 -4.80 -13.84 -4.81
N ALA A 79 -3.84 -14.05 -3.89
CA ALA A 79 -3.70 -15.29 -3.13
C ALA A 79 -4.94 -15.61 -2.28
N ARG A 80 -5.57 -14.57 -1.71
CA ARG A 80 -6.83 -14.68 -0.93
C ARG A 80 -8.09 -14.68 -1.79
N LYS A 81 -7.97 -14.64 -3.12
CA LYS A 81 -9.09 -14.59 -4.07
C LYS A 81 -10.02 -13.40 -3.84
N ILE A 82 -9.49 -12.28 -3.36
CA ILE A 82 -10.23 -11.03 -3.26
C ILE A 82 -10.44 -10.52 -4.70
N PRO A 83 -11.68 -10.25 -5.14
CA PRO A 83 -11.94 -9.80 -6.50
C PRO A 83 -11.25 -8.46 -6.77
N MET A 84 -10.32 -8.46 -7.72
CA MET A 84 -9.60 -7.28 -8.20
C MET A 84 -10.01 -7.01 -9.65
N PRO A 85 -10.49 -5.80 -9.99
CA PRO A 85 -10.79 -5.46 -11.37
C PRO A 85 -9.53 -5.54 -12.23
N MET A 86 -9.65 -6.21 -13.37
CA MET A 86 -8.54 -6.39 -14.32
C MET A 86 -8.13 -5.03 -14.92
N VAL A 87 -9.11 -4.23 -15.33
CA VAL A 87 -8.91 -2.89 -15.88
C VAL A 87 -9.30 -1.86 -14.82
N SER A 88 -8.36 -1.53 -13.94
CA SER A 88 -8.49 -0.42 -13.00
C SER A 88 -7.13 0.03 -12.52
N GLU A 89 -7.04 1.30 -12.15
CA GLU A 89 -5.89 1.78 -11.41
C GLU A 89 -5.91 1.24 -9.98
N LYS A 90 -4.72 1.01 -9.43
CA LYS A 90 -4.50 0.48 -8.09
C LYS A 90 -3.44 1.37 -7.46
N ILE A 91 -3.87 2.19 -6.51
CA ILE A 91 -3.02 3.19 -5.88
C ILE A 91 -2.84 2.84 -4.41
N LEU A 92 -1.59 2.85 -3.97
CA LEU A 92 -1.25 2.72 -2.57
C LEU A 92 -1.56 4.03 -1.84
N GLU A 93 -2.38 3.94 -0.80
CA GLU A 93 -2.73 5.07 0.06
C GLU A 93 -2.54 4.72 1.55
N ARG A 94 -2.61 5.77 2.37
CA ARG A 94 -2.64 5.66 3.83
C ARG A 94 -4.00 6.11 4.34
N LEU A 95 -4.77 5.19 4.92
CA LEU A 95 -6.04 5.49 5.55
C LEU A 95 -5.99 5.14 7.04
N HIS A 96 -6.24 6.12 7.91
CA HIS A 96 -6.22 5.95 9.38
C HIS A 96 -4.96 5.24 9.89
N GLY A 97 -3.79 5.59 9.34
CA GLY A 97 -2.52 5.00 9.74
C GLY A 97 -2.24 3.60 9.18
N ARG A 98 -3.08 3.07 8.28
CA ARG A 98 -2.94 1.74 7.67
C ARG A 98 -2.69 1.84 6.18
N PHE A 99 -2.09 0.79 5.62
CA PHE A 99 -2.03 0.63 4.18
C PHE A 99 -3.43 0.41 3.61
N ALA A 100 -3.70 1.09 2.50
CA ALA A 100 -4.91 0.88 1.72
C ALA A 100 -4.58 0.79 0.23
N LEU A 101 -5.29 -0.07 -0.48
CA LEU A 101 -5.36 -0.02 -1.94
C LEU A 101 -6.64 0.68 -2.34
N ARG A 102 -6.51 1.82 -3.04
CA ARG A 102 -7.63 2.44 -3.75
C ARG A 102 -7.72 1.83 -5.14
N ILE A 103 -8.92 1.39 -5.49
CA ILE A 103 -9.25 0.74 -6.76
C ILE A 103 -10.35 1.56 -7.44
N GLY A 104 -10.09 2.03 -8.65
CA GLY A 104 -11.04 2.80 -9.47
C GLY A 104 -10.39 3.35 -10.73
N GLN A 105 -11.18 3.95 -11.62
CA GLN A 105 -10.70 4.59 -12.85
C GLN A 105 -10.49 6.09 -12.58
N ILE A 106 -9.31 6.64 -12.90
CA ILE A 106 -9.00 8.07 -12.74
C ILE A 106 -9.52 8.94 -13.90
N ASP A 107 -10.18 8.37 -14.91
CA ASP A 107 -10.60 9.04 -16.15
C ASP A 107 -11.53 10.26 -15.99
N SER A 108 -11.81 10.76 -14.79
CA SER A 108 -12.61 11.98 -14.59
C SER A 108 -12.06 13.00 -13.59
N ILE A 109 -11.12 12.67 -12.69
CA ILE A 109 -10.78 13.62 -11.60
C ILE A 109 -9.69 14.62 -11.99
N GLU A 110 -8.61 14.22 -12.66
CA GLU A 110 -7.59 15.19 -13.11
C GLU A 110 -8.17 16.16 -14.15
N MET A 111 -9.05 15.68 -15.03
CA MET A 111 -9.72 16.50 -16.04
C MET A 111 -10.68 17.51 -15.39
N LEU A 112 -11.40 17.13 -14.33
CA LEU A 112 -12.27 18.06 -13.58
C LEU A 112 -11.47 19.06 -12.72
N MET A 113 -10.33 18.67 -12.16
CA MET A 113 -9.48 19.56 -11.36
C MET A 113 -8.74 20.61 -12.20
N GLN A 114 -8.41 20.32 -13.46
CA GLN A 114 -7.83 21.30 -14.38
C GLN A 114 -8.85 22.31 -14.93
N THR A 115 -10.15 21.99 -14.90
CA THR A 115 -11.21 22.85 -15.48
C THR A 115 -11.67 23.96 -14.52
N HIS A 116 -11.25 23.95 -13.25
CA HIS A 116 -11.66 24.93 -12.22
C HIS A 116 -10.57 25.90 -11.75
N ALA A 117 -9.43 25.97 -12.43
CA ALA A 117 -8.50 27.08 -12.19
C ALA A 117 -9.13 28.39 -12.73
N PRO A 118 -9.40 29.41 -11.90
CA PRO A 118 -9.91 30.68 -12.39
C PRO A 118 -8.88 31.31 -13.33
N PRO A 119 -9.30 31.94 -14.44
CA PRO A 119 -8.38 32.62 -15.34
C PRO A 119 -7.65 33.71 -14.54
N MET A 120 -6.32 33.62 -14.53
CA MET A 120 -5.45 34.62 -13.93
C MET A 120 -5.53 35.86 -14.82
N ASN A 121 -6.35 36.84 -14.42
CA ASN A 121 -6.46 38.13 -15.10
C ASN A 121 -5.08 38.78 -15.18
N ARG A 122 -4.63 39.06 -16.40
CA ARG A 122 -3.49 39.95 -16.69
C ARG A 122 -3.98 41.40 -16.74
#